data_AF-A0A8H6FXE3-F1
#
_entry.id   AF-A0A8H6FXE3-F1
#
_cell.length_a   1.000
_cell.length_b   1.000
_cell.length_c   1.000
_cell.angle_alpha   90.00
_cell.angle_beta   90.00
_cell.angle_gamma   90.00
#
_symmetry.space_group_name_H-M   'P 1'
#
loop_
_entity.id
_entity.type
_entity.pdbx_description
1 polymer ?
#
loop_
_entity_poly.entity_id
_entity_poly.type
_entity_poly.pdbx_seq_one_letter_code
_entity_poly.pdbx_strand_id
1 'polypeptide(L)'
;MYLDTDNTLLTAKMPALDHEYFQSIPWCAKLLAETDVVILATPSRQRKESTEDELVAVTLKTDKTIRSWLTFYKRPAAGTIRVDEVYNLLSLGPGVNGYAHLVAGGIIGVILDECMGFLGLINQSLGVEGAGGFMVTANLKINYVKATIFNY
;
A
#
# COMPACT_ATOMS: atom_id res chain seq x y z
N MET A 1 -9.95 3.47 12.54
CA MET A 1 -11.22 3.18 11.79
C MET A 1 -11.09 3.78 10.40
N TYR A 2 -11.11 2.96 9.34
CA TYR A 2 -10.71 3.33 7.97
C TYR A 2 -11.82 3.98 7.14
N LEU A 3 -12.98 4.24 7.75
CA LEU A 3 -14.19 4.74 7.12
C LEU A 3 -14.69 5.91 7.94
N ASP A 4 -15.14 6.99 7.29
CA ASP A 4 -15.83 8.08 7.99
C ASP A 4 -17.25 7.65 8.40
N THR A 5 -17.98 8.57 9.02
CA THR A 5 -19.37 8.38 9.47
C THR A 5 -20.35 7.98 8.37
N ASP A 6 -19.97 8.14 7.10
CA ASP A 6 -20.77 7.83 5.91
C ASP A 6 -20.28 6.57 5.16
N ASN A 7 -19.37 5.80 5.77
CA ASN A 7 -18.85 4.53 5.24
C ASN A 7 -18.08 4.68 3.92
N THR A 8 -17.67 5.90 3.57
CA THR A 8 -16.75 6.21 2.49
C THR A 8 -15.32 6.02 2.98
N LEU A 9 -14.44 5.41 2.17
CA LEU A 9 -12.99 5.57 2.38
C LEU A 9 -12.77 7.07 2.47
N LEU A 10 -12.29 7.55 3.62
CA LEU A 10 -11.69 8.88 3.76
C LEU A 10 -11.00 9.18 2.45
N THR A 11 -11.52 10.16 1.71
CA THR A 11 -11.08 10.54 0.36
C THR A 11 -9.58 10.35 0.29
N ALA A 12 -9.09 9.21 -0.23
CA ALA A 12 -7.68 8.92 -0.24
C ALA A 12 -7.14 9.77 -1.39
N LYS A 13 -6.95 11.05 -1.09
CA LYS A 13 -6.47 12.04 -2.05
C LYS A 13 -5.17 11.50 -2.59
N MET A 14 -4.99 11.65 -3.89
CA MET A 14 -3.76 11.28 -4.58
C MET A 14 -2.56 11.79 -3.75
N PRO A 15 -1.68 10.89 -3.29
CA PRO A 15 -0.55 11.29 -2.45
C PRO A 15 0.48 11.99 -3.33
N ALA A 16 0.36 13.32 -3.45
CA ALA A 16 1.03 14.11 -4.48
C ALA A 16 2.55 13.89 -4.54
N LEU A 17 3.23 13.84 -3.40
CA LEU A 17 4.68 13.63 -3.33
C LEU A 17 5.08 12.21 -3.77
N ASP A 18 4.35 11.19 -3.33
CA ASP A 18 4.60 9.80 -3.75
C ASP A 18 4.31 9.63 -5.24
N HIS A 19 3.21 10.23 -5.72
CA HIS A 19 2.86 10.25 -7.13
C HIS A 19 3.94 10.91 -7.99
N GLU A 20 4.38 12.12 -7.63
CA GLU A 20 5.45 12.83 -8.34
C GLU A 20 6.75 12.02 -8.36
N TYR A 21 7.13 11.44 -7.21
CA TYR A 21 8.31 10.58 -7.13
C TYR A 21 8.25 9.41 -8.11
N PHE A 22 7.15 8.64 -8.11
CA PHE A 22 7.02 7.50 -9.03
C PHE A 22 6.76 7.93 -10.47
N GLN A 23 6.13 9.07 -10.71
CA GLN A 23 5.97 9.63 -12.06
C GLN A 23 7.32 10.04 -12.67
N SER A 24 8.32 10.38 -11.84
CA SER A 24 9.68 10.66 -12.32
C SER A 24 10.44 9.39 -12.80
N ILE A 25 9.96 8.19 -12.45
CA ILE A 25 10.58 6.91 -12.81
C ILE A 25 9.89 6.36 -14.07
N PRO A 26 10.60 6.17 -15.21
CA PRO A 26 9.94 5.90 -16.50
C PRO A 26 9.02 4.67 -16.55
N TRP A 27 9.38 3.59 -15.86
CA TRP A 27 8.54 2.38 -15.86
C TRP A 27 7.32 2.52 -14.94
N CYS A 28 7.45 3.22 -13.81
CA CYS A 28 6.34 3.55 -12.94
C CYS A 28 5.38 4.51 -13.64
N ALA A 29 5.89 5.56 -14.28
CA ALA A 29 5.10 6.52 -15.02
C ALA A 29 4.22 5.85 -16.09
N LYS A 30 4.74 4.83 -16.79
CA LYS A 30 3.96 4.04 -17.75
C LYS A 30 2.78 3.33 -17.08
N LEU A 31 3.00 2.70 -15.93
CA LEU A 31 1.94 2.03 -15.17
C LEU A 31 0.88 3.03 -14.69
N LEU A 32 1.31 4.18 -14.16
CA LEU A 32 0.43 5.21 -13.62
C LEU A 32 -0.35 5.99 -14.70
N ALA A 33 0.13 5.96 -15.95
CA ALA A 33 -0.53 6.60 -17.08
C ALA A 33 -1.52 5.68 -17.82
N GLU A 34 -1.67 4.41 -17.41
CA GLU A 34 -2.66 3.52 -18.01
C GLU A 34 -4.08 4.04 -17.79
N THR A 35 -4.94 3.87 -18.79
CA THR A 35 -6.37 4.16 -18.65
C THR A 35 -6.94 3.25 -17.56
N ASP A 36 -7.89 3.77 -16.79
CA ASP A 36 -8.56 3.04 -15.70
C ASP A 36 -7.72 2.76 -14.45
N VAL A 37 -6.54 3.35 -14.31
CA VAL A 37 -5.81 3.32 -13.05
C VAL A 37 -6.42 4.27 -12.03
N VAL A 38 -6.71 3.75 -10.84
CA VAL A 38 -7.13 4.52 -9.67
C VAL A 38 -6.00 4.53 -8.66
N ILE A 39 -5.52 5.72 -8.33
CA ILE A 39 -4.40 5.95 -7.43
C ILE A 39 -4.93 6.37 -6.06
N LEU A 40 -4.42 5.75 -5.00
CA LEU A 40 -4.84 6.00 -3.64
C LEU A 40 -3.62 6.15 -2.72
N ALA A 41 -3.79 6.95 -1.67
CA ALA A 41 -2.89 6.91 -0.53
C ALA A 41 -3.10 5.61 0.26
N THR A 42 -2.02 4.94 0.68
CA THR A 42 -2.09 3.79 1.58
C THR A 42 -2.54 4.26 2.98
N PRO A 43 -3.70 3.85 3.51
CA PRO A 43 -4.27 4.44 4.71
C PRO A 43 -3.43 4.23 5.97
N SER A 44 -2.81 3.07 6.14
CA SER A 44 -1.88 2.78 7.25
C SER A 44 -0.58 3.57 7.19
N ARG A 45 -0.34 4.27 6.07
CA ARG A 45 0.80 5.17 5.88
C ARG A 45 0.47 6.63 6.17
N GLN A 46 -0.75 6.90 6.61
CA GLN A 46 -1.21 8.20 7.07
C GLN A 46 -1.26 8.20 8.60
N ARG A 47 -0.68 9.23 9.22
CA ARG A 47 -0.72 9.37 10.67
C ARG A 47 -2.16 9.63 11.11
N LYS A 48 -2.58 8.94 12.18
CA LYS A 48 -3.94 9.06 12.75
C LYS A 48 -3.84 9.54 14.20
N GLU A 49 -4.89 10.22 14.67
CA GLU A 49 -4.96 10.71 16.05
C GLU A 49 -4.95 9.56 17.08
N SER A 50 -5.55 8.42 16.72
CA SER A 50 -5.56 7.20 17.55
C SER A 50 -4.22 6.49 17.62
N THR A 51 -3.18 6.98 16.94
CA THR A 51 -1.83 6.36 16.87
C THR A 51 -1.78 4.94 16.30
N GLU A 52 -2.89 4.45 15.72
CA GLU A 52 -2.83 3.22 14.94
C GLU A 52 -1.88 3.40 13.73
N ASP A 53 -1.22 2.32 13.35
CA ASP A 53 -0.28 2.24 12.23
C ASP A 53 1.00 3.09 12.35
N GLU A 54 1.39 3.57 13.54
CA GLU A 54 2.60 4.39 13.71
C GLU A 54 3.89 3.72 13.20
N LEU A 55 3.96 2.38 13.21
CA LEU A 55 5.06 1.65 12.58
C LEU A 55 5.22 2.03 11.10
N VAL A 56 4.12 2.09 10.35
CA VAL A 56 4.15 2.33 8.90
C VAL A 56 4.04 3.81 8.57
N ALA A 57 3.18 4.54 9.28
CA ALA A 57 2.91 5.96 9.06
C ALA A 57 4.03 6.88 9.55
N VAL A 58 4.86 6.43 10.49
CA VAL A 58 5.92 7.26 11.10
C VAL A 58 7.27 6.54 11.01
N THR A 59 7.43 5.40 11.68
CA THR A 59 8.75 4.74 11.83
C THR A 59 9.33 4.31 10.48
N LEU A 60 8.51 3.74 9.60
CA LEU A 60 8.90 3.30 8.26
C LEU A 60 8.67 4.37 7.18
N LYS A 61 8.33 5.61 7.54
CA LYS A 61 8.09 6.72 6.61
C LYS A 61 9.21 7.75 6.71
N THR A 62 10.41 7.36 6.27
CA THR A 62 11.61 8.22 6.27
C THR A 62 12.42 8.03 5.00
N ASP A 63 13.31 8.97 4.68
CA ASP A 63 14.22 8.87 3.53
C ASP A 63 15.17 7.66 3.58
N LYS A 64 15.39 7.11 4.78
CA LYS A 64 16.27 5.96 5.01
C LYS A 64 15.51 4.64 5.07
N THR A 65 14.21 4.63 5.40
CA THR A 65 13.41 3.39 5.53
C THR A 65 12.62 3.12 4.26
N ILE A 66 11.30 3.34 4.26
CA ILE A 66 10.51 3.37 3.03
C ILE A 66 10.31 4.86 2.73
N ARG A 67 10.90 5.37 1.65
CA ARG A 67 10.84 6.80 1.30
C ARG A 67 9.49 7.17 0.73
N SER A 68 9.06 6.41 -0.28
CA SER A 68 7.81 6.64 -0.99
C SER A 68 7.02 5.34 -1.09
N TRP A 69 5.70 5.45 -0.97
CA TRP A 69 4.77 4.32 -1.12
C TRP A 69 3.49 4.80 -1.78
N LEU A 70 3.21 4.24 -2.96
CA LEU A 70 2.00 4.53 -3.73
C LEU A 70 1.21 3.25 -3.96
N THR A 71 -0.09 3.27 -3.67
CA THR A 71 -0.99 2.18 -4.02
C THR A 71 -1.85 2.59 -5.21
N PHE A 72 -2.07 1.66 -6.13
CA PHE A 72 -3.04 1.84 -7.21
C PHE A 72 -3.70 0.50 -7.56
N TYR A 73 -4.85 0.57 -8.22
CA TYR A 73 -5.52 -0.60 -8.80
C TYR A 73 -6.13 -0.24 -10.14
N LYS A 74 -6.43 -1.26 -10.95
CA LYS A 74 -7.16 -1.07 -12.21
C LYS A 74 -8.65 -1.14 -11.94
N ARG A 75 -9.42 -0.21 -12.50
CA ARG A 75 -10.87 -0.24 -12.39
C ARG A 75 -11.38 -1.62 -12.85
N PRO A 76 -12.30 -2.24 -12.10
CA PRO A 76 -12.87 -3.51 -12.51
C PRO A 76 -13.57 -3.40 -13.86
N ALA A 77 -13.66 -4.53 -14.58
CA ALA A 77 -14.40 -4.61 -15.82
C ALA A 77 -15.89 -4.27 -15.62
N ALA A 78 -16.56 -3.84 -16.69
CA ALA A 78 -17.98 -3.53 -16.66
C ALA A 78 -18.79 -4.72 -16.10
N GLY A 79 -19.69 -4.44 -15.15
CA GLY A 79 -20.55 -5.45 -14.52
C GLY A 79 -20.07 -5.96 -13.16
N THR A 80 -18.92 -5.50 -12.65
CA THR A 80 -18.48 -5.76 -11.28
C THR A 80 -17.86 -4.52 -10.65
N ILE A 81 -17.94 -4.43 -9.32
CA ILE A 81 -17.26 -3.43 -8.50
C ILE A 81 -16.07 -4.02 -7.72
N ARG A 82 -15.88 -5.33 -7.80
CA ARG A 82 -14.85 -6.04 -7.05
C ARG A 82 -13.48 -5.79 -7.67
N VAL A 83 -12.54 -5.37 -6.83
CA VAL A 83 -11.12 -5.27 -7.14
C VAL A 83 -10.45 -6.56 -6.69
N ASP A 84 -9.82 -7.28 -7.61
CA ASP A 84 -9.14 -8.54 -7.30
C ASP A 84 -7.65 -8.35 -6.97
N GLU A 85 -7.07 -7.23 -7.40
CA GLU A 85 -5.65 -6.94 -7.26
C GLU A 85 -5.38 -5.48 -6.92
N VAL A 86 -4.38 -5.27 -6.08
CA VAL A 86 -3.82 -3.95 -5.76
C VAL A 86 -2.32 -3.98 -5.99
N TYR A 87 -1.82 -2.91 -6.58
CA TYR A 87 -0.42 -2.71 -6.88
C TYR A 87 0.18 -1.70 -5.92
N ASN A 88 1.39 -1.97 -5.47
CA ASN A 88 2.10 -1.10 -4.54
C ASN A 88 3.50 -0.81 -5.09
N LEU A 89 3.84 0.46 -5.26
CA LEU A 89 5.18 0.92 -5.59
C LEU A 89 5.82 1.43 -4.30
N LEU A 90 6.97 0.87 -3.94
CA LEU A 90 7.72 1.26 -2.74
C LEU A 90 9.16 1.62 -3.12
N SER A 91 9.65 2.70 -2.54
CA SER A 91 11.08 3.06 -2.56
C SER A 91 11.70 2.67 -1.22
N LEU A 92 12.60 1.68 -1.24
CA LEU A 92 13.25 1.12 -0.06
C LEU A 92 14.66 1.68 0.11
N GLY A 93 15.05 1.98 1.34
CA GLY A 93 16.36 2.49 1.73
C GLY A 93 17.11 1.58 2.72
N PRO A 94 18.34 1.97 3.13
CA PRO A 94 19.20 1.15 4.00
C PRO A 94 18.63 0.87 5.38
N GLY A 95 17.73 1.70 5.90
CA GLY A 95 17.15 1.59 7.23
C GLY A 95 16.17 0.43 7.42
N VAL A 96 15.90 -0.34 6.37
CA VAL A 96 15.10 -1.58 6.45
C VAL A 96 15.93 -2.84 6.21
N ASN A 97 17.25 -2.75 6.28
CA ASN A 97 18.13 -3.89 6.03
C ASN A 97 18.18 -4.89 7.19
N GLY A 98 18.29 -6.18 6.86
CA GLY A 98 18.65 -7.24 7.82
C GLY A 98 20.11 -7.65 7.68
N TYR A 99 20.70 -7.40 6.51
CA TYR A 99 22.11 -7.61 6.17
C TYR A 99 22.49 -6.59 5.09
N ALA A 100 23.78 -6.44 4.78
CA ALA A 100 24.24 -5.50 3.76
C ALA A 100 23.46 -5.69 2.44
N HIS A 101 22.82 -4.60 1.96
CA HIS A 101 22.02 -4.52 0.74
C HIS A 101 20.75 -5.38 0.68
N LEU A 102 20.37 -6.03 1.79
CA LEU A 102 19.26 -6.97 1.85
C LEU A 102 18.17 -6.47 2.80
N VAL A 103 16.96 -6.30 2.27
CA VAL A 103 15.79 -5.96 3.11
C VAL A 103 15.58 -7.05 4.15
N ALA A 104 15.38 -6.68 5.41
CA ALA A 104 15.03 -7.62 6.46
C ALA A 104 13.72 -8.33 6.10
N GLY A 105 13.69 -9.67 6.21
CA GLY A 105 12.49 -10.45 5.90
C GLY A 105 11.26 -10.00 6.70
N GLY A 106 11.44 -9.59 7.96
CA GLY A 106 10.36 -9.04 8.77
C GLY A 106 9.71 -7.79 8.18
N ILE A 107 10.49 -6.91 7.52
CA ILE A 107 9.95 -5.72 6.86
C ILE A 107 9.15 -6.10 5.61
N ILE A 108 9.60 -7.11 4.85
CA ILE A 108 8.79 -7.65 3.75
C ILE A 108 7.46 -8.20 4.28
N GLY A 109 7.48 -8.86 5.44
CA GLY A 109 6.27 -9.32 6.11
C GLY A 109 5.30 -8.19 6.45
N VAL A 110 5.79 -7.11 7.04
CA VAL A 110 5.00 -5.90 7.31
C VAL A 110 4.41 -5.32 6.02
N ILE A 111 5.22 -5.15 4.97
CA ILE A 111 4.75 -4.60 3.70
C ILE A 111 3.62 -5.45 3.11
N LEU A 112 3.77 -6.78 3.11
CA LEU A 112 2.75 -7.70 2.57
C LEU A 112 1.47 -7.68 3.39
N ASP A 113 1.58 -7.62 4.72
CA ASP A 113 0.42 -7.51 5.62
C ASP A 113 -0.42 -6.26 5.29
N GLU A 114 0.25 -5.11 5.19
CA GLU A 114 -0.39 -3.83 4.85
C GLU A 114 -1.03 -3.83 3.46
N CYS A 115 -0.33 -4.36 2.45
CA CYS A 115 -0.83 -4.40 1.08
C CYS A 115 -2.09 -5.27 0.95
N MET A 116 -2.11 -6.42 1.62
CA MET A 116 -3.25 -7.34 1.55
C MET A 116 -4.45 -6.87 2.39
N GLY A 117 -4.21 -6.30 3.57
CA GLY A 117 -5.26 -5.65 4.35
C GLY A 117 -5.95 -4.54 3.55
N PHE A 118 -5.18 -3.79 2.75
CA PHE A 118 -5.74 -2.69 1.97
C PHE A 118 -6.64 -3.14 0.82
N LEU A 119 -6.38 -4.29 0.18
CA LEU A 119 -7.30 -4.87 -0.82
C LEU A 119 -8.69 -5.14 -0.21
N GLY A 120 -8.73 -5.68 1.01
CA GLY A 120 -9.97 -5.89 1.75
C GLY A 120 -10.72 -4.58 1.99
N LEU A 121 -10.00 -3.55 2.48
CA LEU A 121 -10.57 -2.23 2.74
C LEU A 121 -11.09 -1.54 1.46
N ILE A 122 -10.41 -1.70 0.32
CA ILE A 122 -10.90 -1.19 -0.97
C ILE A 122 -12.23 -1.84 -1.33
N ASN A 123 -12.32 -3.17 -1.29
CA ASN A 123 -13.56 -3.88 -1.61
C ASN A 123 -14.70 -3.56 -0.63
N GLN A 124 -14.39 -3.39 0.66
CA GLN A 124 -15.35 -2.94 1.67
C GLN A 124 -15.95 -1.59 1.29
N SER A 125 -15.11 -0.63 0.91
CA SER A 125 -15.53 0.72 0.56
C SER A 125 -16.32 0.83 -0.74
N LEU A 126 -16.08 -0.09 -1.66
CA LEU A 126 -16.83 -0.19 -2.92
C LEU A 126 -18.19 -0.86 -2.70
N GLY A 127 -18.47 -1.38 -1.50
CA GLY A 127 -19.72 -2.06 -1.19
C GLY A 127 -19.79 -3.48 -1.74
N VAL A 128 -18.64 -4.15 -1.93
CA VAL A 128 -18.62 -5.56 -2.36
C VAL A 128 -19.31 -6.41 -1.30
N GLU A 129 -20.27 -7.22 -1.72
CA GLU A 129 -21.02 -8.11 -0.82
C GLU A 129 -20.05 -9.05 -0.06
N GLY A 130 -20.25 -9.15 1.26
CA GLY A 130 -19.39 -9.96 2.13
C GLY A 130 -18.06 -9.31 2.54
N ALA A 131 -17.72 -8.11 2.03
CA ALA A 131 -16.51 -7.37 2.42
C ALA A 131 -16.71 -6.45 3.64
N GLY A 132 -17.77 -6.63 4.43
CA GLY A 132 -18.11 -5.78 5.57
C GLY A 132 -17.41 -6.15 6.89
N GLY A 133 -17.44 -5.23 7.85
CA GLY A 133 -16.98 -5.46 9.22
C GLY A 133 -15.55 -4.98 9.52
N PHE A 134 -15.13 -5.17 10.78
CA PHE A 134 -13.75 -4.91 11.20
C PHE A 134 -12.87 -6.07 10.73
N MET A 135 -11.91 -5.77 9.86
CA MET A 135 -10.99 -6.77 9.30
C MET A 135 -9.64 -6.71 10.01
N VAL A 136 -9.11 -7.88 10.34
CA VAL A 136 -7.75 -8.09 10.83
C VAL A 136 -7.14 -9.29 10.12
N THR A 137 -5.82 -9.31 10.02
CA THR A 137 -5.10 -10.45 9.44
C THR A 137 -5.25 -11.67 10.35
N ALA A 138 -6.02 -12.66 9.90
CA ALA A 138 -6.16 -13.94 10.62
C ALA A 138 -4.95 -14.87 10.39
N ASN A 139 -4.37 -14.83 9.19
CA ASN A 139 -3.18 -15.60 8.83
C ASN A 139 -2.37 -14.89 7.74
N LEU A 140 -1.04 -14.97 7.86
CA LEU A 140 -0.11 -14.52 6.83
C LEU A 140 0.98 -15.57 6.63
N LYS A 141 0.92 -16.30 5.51
CA LYS A 141 1.96 -17.25 5.12
C LYS A 141 2.82 -16.65 4.01
N ILE A 142 4.12 -16.51 4.27
CA ILE A 142 5.09 -15.96 3.31
C ILE A 142 6.12 -17.03 2.98
N ASN A 143 6.29 -17.31 1.69
CA ASN A 143 7.40 -18.13 1.19
C ASN A 143 8.42 -17.19 0.53
N TYR A 144 9.58 -17.00 1.17
CA TYR A 144 10.65 -16.16 0.63
C TYR A 144 11.42 -16.93 -0.46
N VAL A 145 11.18 -16.58 -1.72
CA VAL A 145 11.78 -17.28 -2.87
C VAL A 145 13.08 -16.65 -3.36
N LYS A 146 13.24 -15.34 -3.17
CA LYS A 146 14.42 -14.58 -3.57
C LYS A 146 14.61 -13.40 -2.64
N ALA A 147 15.87 -13.05 -2.40
CA ALA A 147 16.19 -11.90 -1.58
C ALA A 147 15.82 -10.58 -2.29
N THR A 148 15.27 -9.63 -1.54
CA THR A 148 15.00 -8.27 -2.04
C THR A 148 16.23 -7.42 -1.81
N ILE A 149 16.87 -7.02 -2.91
CA ILE A 149 18.15 -6.30 -2.92
C ILE A 149 17.87 -4.85 -3.33
N PHE A 150 18.56 -3.89 -2.72
CA PHE A 150 18.62 -2.52 -3.19
C PHE A 150 20.06 -2.08 -3.41
N ASN A 151 20.29 -1.37 -4.51
CA ASN A 151 21.55 -0.74 -4.83
C ASN A 151 21.46 0.72 -4.38
N TYR A 152 22.48 1.20 -3.66
CA TYR A 152 22.58 2.62 -3.28
C TYR A 152 23.16 3.45 -4.42
#